data_AF-A0A535U1A2-F1
#
_entry.id   AF-A0A535U1A2-F1
#
_cell.length_a   1.000
_cell.length_b   1.000
_cell.length_c   1.000
_cell.angle_alpha   90.00
_cell.angle_beta   90.00
_cell.angle_gamma   90.00
#
_symmetry.space_group_name_H-M   'P 1'
#
loop_
_entity.id
_entity.type
_entity.pdbx_description
1 polymer ?
#
loop_
_entity_poly.entity_id
_entity_poly.type
_entity_poly.pdbx_seq_one_letter_code
_entity_poly.pdbx_strand_id
1 'polypeptide(L)'
;MRRMRALSVLSVAGLALAALAAAGPAVQAAPYTASKPDCSELAICTEVANPQEAFGNYYVGHDEPSVEFYSNVPGSGNHNQYQLTIPTEPAGPYSNSKGYDFELHPAFWFGMAMCDTFSYPEQQPTCTPNSDSNIVDPAQTKKAPGVAFMELQFYSPGWVSQFAGFSCDPTKWCAALNIDSLSEDPINGTLMNPSCQRQVLGGVEYINFAYLTKDGKPLGPPNPLQFNPSTSGYPKTNGGADTLFMNPGDNVSVTLTDTPAGFTTVIADHTTGETGLMTASAANGFGHMKYLPSGHSCQMENYSFHPMYSTSSPHTRVLWVQSANTGPLGRAYLQRRLLRRDRPLRLLQPHQCQHR
;
A
#
# COMPACT_ATOMS: atom_id res chain seq x y z
N MET A 1 -25.79 80.13 4.86
CA MET A 1 -25.92 80.12 6.34
C MET A 1 -27.11 79.26 6.76
N ARG A 2 -26.86 78.03 7.21
CA ARG A 2 -27.75 77.11 7.95
C ARG A 2 -26.90 75.87 8.27
N ARG A 3 -26.22 75.83 9.42
CA ARG A 3 -26.62 75.21 10.71
C ARG A 3 -26.86 73.69 10.63
N MET A 4 -26.17 72.99 11.55
CA MET A 4 -26.43 71.67 12.17
C MET A 4 -25.60 70.51 11.64
N ARG A 5 -25.04 69.62 12.48
CA ARG A 5 -24.74 69.58 13.93
C ARG A 5 -23.75 68.43 14.05
N ALA A 6 -22.66 68.63 14.79
CA ALA A 6 -21.84 67.53 15.30
C ALA A 6 -22.60 66.84 16.45
N LEU A 7 -22.62 65.50 16.44
CA LEU A 7 -22.83 64.62 17.60
C LEU A 7 -22.16 63.30 17.21
N SER A 8 -21.02 62.98 17.83
CA SER A 8 -20.91 62.30 19.13
C SER A 8 -20.98 60.79 18.95
N VAL A 9 -19.78 60.22 18.90
CA VAL A 9 -19.44 58.82 19.13
C VAL A 9 -20.03 58.37 20.48
N LEU A 10 -20.81 57.29 20.48
CA LEU A 10 -20.96 56.34 21.61
C LEU A 10 -21.74 55.09 21.14
N SER A 11 -21.05 53.96 21.25
CA SER A 11 -21.56 52.67 21.72
C SER A 11 -22.66 51.94 20.93
N VAL A 12 -22.23 50.97 20.12
CA VAL A 12 -22.91 49.67 20.04
C VAL A 12 -21.92 48.60 20.49
N ALA A 13 -21.94 48.31 21.79
CA ALA A 13 -21.48 47.03 22.31
C ALA A 13 -22.62 46.03 22.09
N GLY A 14 -22.38 45.02 21.27
CA GLY A 14 -23.38 43.97 21.02
C GLY A 14 -22.89 42.94 20.02
N LEU A 15 -22.44 41.80 20.54
CA LEU A 15 -22.33 40.50 19.87
C LEU A 15 -21.31 40.36 18.73
N ALA A 16 -20.03 40.17 19.10
CA ALA A 16 -19.04 39.50 18.25
C ALA A 16 -18.03 38.68 19.08
N LEU A 17 -18.52 37.94 20.09
CA LEU A 17 -17.73 36.98 20.87
C LEU A 17 -18.26 35.56 20.59
N ALA A 18 -17.92 35.02 19.42
CA ALA A 18 -17.90 33.58 19.13
C ALA A 18 -17.38 33.30 17.69
N ALA A 19 -16.13 33.66 17.36
CA ALA A 19 -15.50 33.18 16.12
C ALA A 19 -13.95 33.33 16.05
N LEU A 20 -13.24 33.40 17.17
CA LEU A 20 -11.77 33.35 17.17
C LEU A 20 -11.26 32.29 18.13
N ALA A 21 -11.32 31.03 17.70
CA ALA A 21 -10.58 29.92 18.31
C ALA A 21 -10.44 28.75 17.30
N ALA A 22 -9.80 28.99 16.15
CA ALA A 22 -9.39 27.91 15.23
C ALA A 22 -8.25 28.30 14.27
N ALA A 23 -7.41 29.27 14.64
CA ALA A 23 -6.18 29.56 13.89
C ALA A 23 -5.04 29.60 14.90
N GLY A 24 -4.37 28.46 15.08
CA GLY A 24 -3.08 28.43 15.75
C GLY A 24 -2.06 29.24 14.94
N PRO A 25 -1.00 29.79 15.56
CA PRO A 25 0.01 30.54 14.84
C PRO A 25 0.68 29.65 13.78
N ALA A 26 0.78 30.16 12.55
CA ALA A 26 1.63 29.56 11.54
C ALA A 26 3.07 29.58 12.05
N VAL A 27 3.63 28.41 12.33
CA VAL A 27 5.04 28.26 12.73
C VAL A 27 5.89 28.60 11.52
N GLN A 28 6.54 29.76 11.58
CA GLN A 28 7.54 30.17 10.62
C GLN A 28 8.78 29.28 10.78
N ALA A 29 9.12 28.52 9.74
CA ALA A 29 10.32 27.68 9.73
C ALA A 29 11.57 28.55 9.92
N ALA A 30 12.41 28.18 10.90
CA ALA A 30 13.72 28.79 11.10
C ALA A 30 14.65 28.42 9.92
N PRO A 31 15.57 29.31 9.51
CA PRO A 31 16.54 28.97 8.48
C PRO A 31 17.60 28.05 9.09
N TYR A 32 17.65 26.78 8.66
CA TYR A 32 18.72 25.87 9.05
C TYR A 32 19.51 25.39 7.83
N THR A 33 20.72 25.90 7.73
CA THR A 33 21.80 25.40 6.89
C THR A 33 22.56 24.29 7.63
N ALA A 34 22.41 23.05 7.20
CA ALA A 34 23.43 22.00 7.21
C ALA A 34 22.80 20.72 6.65
N SER A 35 23.13 20.39 5.41
CA SER A 35 22.73 19.15 4.73
C SER A 35 23.29 17.94 5.47
N LYS A 36 22.45 17.32 6.30
CA LYS A 36 22.54 15.92 6.69
C LYS A 36 21.35 15.19 6.03
N PRO A 37 21.50 13.91 5.63
CA PRO A 37 20.36 13.13 5.19
C PRO A 37 19.32 13.13 6.30
N ASP A 38 18.17 13.71 6.02
CA ASP A 38 17.05 13.79 6.95
C ASP A 38 16.09 12.64 6.60
N CYS A 39 16.04 11.62 7.45
CA CYS A 39 15.06 10.53 7.33
C CYS A 39 13.63 10.98 7.68
N SER A 40 13.38 12.28 7.89
CA SER A 40 12.05 12.85 8.07
C SER A 40 11.28 13.05 6.76
N GLU A 41 11.96 13.01 5.62
CA GLU A 41 11.32 12.80 4.32
C GLU A 41 11.36 11.30 4.01
N LEU A 42 10.21 10.73 3.64
CA LEU A 42 10.03 9.28 3.40
C LEU A 42 11.23 8.72 2.61
N ALA A 43 11.97 7.81 3.23
CA ALA A 43 13.21 7.21 2.69
C ALA A 43 12.98 6.23 1.53
N ILE A 44 11.84 6.35 0.82
CA ILE A 44 11.60 5.65 -0.44
C ILE A 44 11.65 6.69 -1.54
N CYS A 45 12.65 6.59 -2.41
CA CYS A 45 12.64 7.32 -3.67
C CYS A 45 11.37 6.94 -4.43
N THR A 46 10.46 7.90 -4.63
CA THR A 46 9.31 7.65 -5.50
C THR A 46 9.81 7.47 -6.92
N GLU A 47 9.49 6.32 -7.52
CA GLU A 47 9.83 6.06 -8.91
C GLU A 47 9.20 7.07 -9.85
N VAL A 48 9.95 7.46 -10.87
CA VAL A 48 9.38 8.20 -11.99
C VAL A 48 8.71 7.20 -12.94
N ALA A 49 7.54 7.55 -13.48
CA ALA A 49 6.82 6.67 -14.39
C ALA A 49 7.60 6.28 -15.67
N ASN A 50 8.63 7.05 -16.03
CA ASN A 50 9.49 6.78 -17.18
C ASN A 50 10.97 7.06 -16.84
N PRO A 51 11.67 6.11 -16.17
CA PRO A 51 13.05 6.32 -15.76
C PRO A 51 14.00 6.45 -16.94
N GLN A 52 13.65 5.88 -18.11
CA GLN A 52 14.46 6.04 -19.32
C GLN A 52 14.42 7.47 -19.88
N GLU A 53 13.29 8.16 -19.75
CA GLU A 53 13.20 9.57 -20.15
C GLU A 53 13.91 10.48 -19.15
N ALA A 54 13.76 10.23 -17.84
CA ALA A 54 14.35 11.05 -16.80
C ALA A 54 15.87 10.83 -16.65
N PHE A 55 16.34 9.60 -16.81
CA PHE A 55 17.70 9.17 -16.47
C PHE A 55 18.42 8.45 -17.63
N GLY A 56 17.84 8.41 -18.82
CA GLY A 56 18.47 7.80 -19.99
C GLY A 56 18.62 6.28 -19.86
N ASN A 57 19.86 5.78 -19.91
CA ASN A 57 20.13 4.34 -19.84
C ASN A 57 20.50 3.85 -18.42
N TYR A 58 20.44 4.72 -17.42
CA TYR A 58 20.71 4.33 -16.04
C TYR A 58 19.48 3.65 -15.46
N TYR A 59 19.70 2.51 -14.78
CA TYR A 59 18.67 1.94 -13.93
C TYR A 59 18.52 2.84 -12.71
N VAL A 60 17.37 3.48 -12.62
CA VAL A 60 16.91 4.17 -11.43
C VAL A 60 15.58 3.52 -11.13
N GLY A 61 15.58 2.67 -10.11
CA GLY A 61 14.37 2.38 -9.40
C GLY A 61 14.48 1.45 -8.21
N HIS A 62 13.38 1.30 -7.48
CA HIS A 62 13.24 0.34 -6.41
C HIS A 62 13.11 -1.07 -6.98
N ASP A 63 13.81 -2.01 -6.34
CA ASP A 63 13.78 -3.42 -6.69
C ASP A 63 12.87 -4.18 -5.74
N GLU A 64 12.03 -5.06 -6.28
CA GLU A 64 11.21 -6.01 -5.53
C GLU A 64 11.62 -7.44 -5.91
N PRO A 65 12.77 -7.93 -5.43
CA PRO A 65 13.25 -9.27 -5.78
C PRO A 65 12.29 -10.33 -5.24
N SER A 66 11.89 -11.27 -6.09
CA SER A 66 10.92 -12.30 -5.75
C SER A 66 11.41 -13.72 -6.03
N VAL A 67 10.90 -14.68 -5.25
CA VAL A 67 11.04 -16.11 -5.49
C VAL A 67 9.65 -16.68 -5.73
N GLU A 68 9.40 -17.13 -6.96
CA GLU A 68 8.10 -17.64 -7.38
C GLU A 68 8.07 -19.18 -7.32
N PHE A 69 7.01 -19.75 -6.73
CA PHE A 69 6.78 -21.19 -6.67
C PHE A 69 5.65 -21.58 -7.64
N TYR A 70 5.93 -22.48 -8.58
CA TYR A 70 4.95 -23.00 -9.52
C TYR A 70 4.66 -24.47 -9.26
N SER A 71 3.37 -24.80 -9.35
CA SER A 71 2.87 -26.15 -9.20
C SER A 71 1.52 -26.25 -9.90
N ASN A 72 1.31 -27.34 -10.63
CA ASN A 72 0.02 -27.66 -11.25
C ASN A 72 -0.88 -28.50 -10.31
N VAL A 73 -0.51 -28.64 -9.04
CA VAL A 73 -1.31 -29.34 -8.04
C VAL A 73 -2.44 -28.40 -7.58
N PRO A 74 -3.72 -28.77 -7.73
CA PRO A 74 -4.82 -27.97 -7.22
C PRO A 74 -4.63 -27.63 -5.74
N GLY A 75 -4.78 -26.36 -5.41
CA GLY A 75 -4.51 -25.82 -4.08
C GLY A 75 -3.23 -25.01 -3.97
N SER A 76 -2.26 -25.18 -4.89
CA SER A 76 -1.00 -24.41 -4.81
C SER A 76 -1.18 -22.91 -5.07
N GLY A 77 -2.28 -22.52 -5.73
CA GLY A 77 -2.62 -21.11 -5.96
C GLY A 77 -3.35 -20.44 -4.79
N ASN A 78 -3.73 -21.19 -3.75
CA ASN A 78 -4.65 -20.69 -2.72
C ASN A 78 -4.40 -21.21 -1.29
N HIS A 79 -3.50 -22.17 -1.11
CA HIS A 79 -3.13 -22.72 0.19
C HIS A 79 -1.61 -22.95 0.23
N ASN A 80 -0.90 -22.12 0.99
CA ASN A 80 0.55 -22.17 1.10
C ASN A 80 0.97 -22.08 2.57
N GLN A 81 2.00 -22.84 2.95
CA GLN A 81 2.62 -22.76 4.26
C GLN A 81 4.13 -22.58 4.11
N TYR A 82 4.68 -21.63 4.86
CA TYR A 82 6.11 -21.34 4.92
C TYR A 82 6.59 -21.46 6.37
N GLN A 83 7.85 -21.83 6.53
CA GLN A 83 8.54 -21.78 7.81
C GLN A 83 9.74 -20.87 7.65
N LEU A 84 9.90 -19.92 8.57
CA LEU A 84 11.06 -19.04 8.59
C LEU A 84 11.49 -18.72 10.02
N THR A 85 12.74 -18.33 10.15
CA THR A 85 13.23 -17.64 11.35
C THR A 85 13.17 -16.15 11.07
N ILE A 86 12.52 -15.40 11.95
CA ILE A 86 12.42 -13.95 11.86
C ILE A 86 13.84 -13.36 11.86
N PRO A 87 14.16 -12.44 10.94
CA PRO A 87 15.50 -11.85 10.86
C PRO A 87 15.95 -11.22 12.18
N THR A 88 17.26 -11.26 12.42
CA THR A 88 17.88 -10.77 13.65
C THR A 88 18.53 -9.42 13.45
N GLU A 89 18.27 -8.47 14.34
CA GLU A 89 18.96 -7.18 14.36
C GLU A 89 20.34 -7.26 15.04
N PRO A 90 21.30 -6.40 14.67
CA PRO A 90 22.57 -6.29 15.37
C PRO A 90 22.42 -6.01 16.88
N ALA A 91 23.05 -6.83 17.72
CA ALA A 91 22.97 -6.69 19.17
C ALA A 91 23.69 -5.43 19.72
N GLY A 92 23.25 -4.93 20.88
CA GLY A 92 23.83 -3.76 21.58
C GLY A 92 23.25 -2.42 21.11
N PRO A 93 23.78 -1.27 21.59
CA PRO A 93 23.27 0.05 21.21
C PRO A 93 23.34 0.29 19.69
N TYR A 94 22.47 1.19 19.23
CA TYR A 94 22.50 1.67 17.86
C TYR A 94 23.90 2.19 17.49
N SER A 95 24.36 1.83 16.28
CA SER A 95 25.60 2.33 15.71
C SER A 95 25.47 2.41 14.20
N ASN A 96 25.85 3.55 13.61
CA ASN A 96 25.92 3.75 12.16
C ASN A 96 26.93 2.83 11.45
N SER A 97 27.71 2.05 12.21
CA SER A 97 28.64 1.05 11.67
C SER A 97 28.00 -0.35 11.51
N LYS A 98 26.73 -0.50 11.89
CA LYS A 98 25.95 -1.73 11.77
C LYS A 98 24.86 -1.47 10.74
N GLY A 99 24.47 -2.50 9.97
CA GLY A 99 23.30 -2.43 9.10
C GLY A 99 22.10 -3.04 9.80
N TYR A 100 21.00 -2.29 9.87
CA TYR A 100 19.72 -2.71 10.44
C TYR A 100 18.71 -3.00 9.33
N ASP A 101 17.76 -3.91 9.54
CA ASP A 101 16.87 -4.31 8.43
C ASP A 101 15.99 -3.15 7.93
N PHE A 102 15.59 -2.23 8.81
CA PHE A 102 14.84 -1.02 8.40
C PHE A 102 15.64 -0.10 7.45
N GLU A 103 16.97 -0.23 7.39
CA GLU A 103 17.84 0.50 6.47
C GLU A 103 17.99 -0.21 5.11
N LEU A 104 17.63 -1.50 5.05
CA LEU A 104 17.84 -2.35 3.87
C LEU A 104 16.57 -2.52 3.04
N HIS A 105 15.40 -2.65 3.69
CA HIS A 105 14.12 -2.80 3.02
C HIS A 105 12.97 -2.27 3.88
N PRO A 106 11.89 -1.73 3.28
CA PRO A 106 10.71 -1.33 4.03
C PRO A 106 9.96 -2.53 4.63
N ALA A 107 9.95 -3.67 3.93
CA ALA A 107 9.37 -4.92 4.36
C ALA A 107 9.91 -6.08 3.51
N PHE A 108 9.74 -7.31 3.98
CA PHE A 108 9.65 -8.48 3.12
C PHE A 108 8.23 -9.04 3.16
N TRP A 109 7.79 -9.76 2.13
CA TRP A 109 6.41 -10.24 2.09
C TRP A 109 6.22 -11.58 1.38
N PHE A 110 5.07 -12.18 1.67
CA PHE A 110 4.52 -13.30 0.91
C PHE A 110 3.38 -12.80 0.02
N GLY A 111 3.39 -13.22 -1.24
CA GLY A 111 2.47 -12.73 -2.27
C GLY A 111 1.43 -13.76 -2.72
N MET A 112 0.24 -13.30 -3.10
CA MET A 112 -0.77 -14.12 -3.78
C MET A 112 -1.68 -13.27 -4.69
N ALA A 113 -2.01 -13.79 -5.88
CA ALA A 113 -2.98 -13.15 -6.76
C ALA A 113 -4.42 -13.38 -6.24
N MET A 114 -5.18 -12.30 -6.09
CA MET A 114 -6.53 -12.30 -5.55
C MET A 114 -7.53 -11.85 -6.62
N CYS A 115 -8.75 -12.37 -6.56
CA CYS A 115 -9.87 -11.80 -7.31
C CYS A 115 -10.15 -10.37 -6.81
N ASP A 116 -10.27 -9.41 -7.73
CA ASP A 116 -10.89 -8.12 -7.47
C ASP A 116 -11.51 -7.58 -8.76
N THR A 117 -12.84 -7.58 -8.85
CA THR A 117 -13.56 -7.21 -10.06
C THR A 117 -13.57 -5.72 -10.40
N PHE A 118 -13.05 -4.86 -9.52
CA PHE A 118 -12.82 -3.43 -9.76
C PHE A 118 -11.33 -3.08 -9.65
N SER A 119 -10.51 -3.99 -10.16
CA SER A 119 -9.08 -3.80 -10.32
C SER A 119 -8.71 -4.07 -11.78
N TYR A 120 -7.49 -3.71 -12.14
CA TYR A 120 -6.93 -3.86 -13.46
C TYR A 120 -7.20 -5.27 -14.00
N PRO A 121 -7.66 -5.41 -15.26
CA PRO A 121 -7.77 -4.35 -16.26
C PRO A 121 -9.16 -3.70 -16.38
N GLU A 122 -10.07 -3.88 -15.41
CA GLU A 122 -11.42 -3.30 -15.44
C GLU A 122 -12.27 -3.77 -16.65
N GLN A 123 -12.04 -4.98 -17.16
CA GLN A 123 -12.69 -5.48 -18.38
C GLN A 123 -13.83 -6.48 -18.13
N GLN A 124 -13.89 -7.08 -16.95
CA GLN A 124 -14.81 -8.17 -16.63
C GLN A 124 -15.30 -8.05 -15.18
N PRO A 125 -16.62 -8.02 -14.94
CA PRO A 125 -17.19 -7.84 -13.60
C PRO A 125 -17.24 -9.13 -12.78
N THR A 126 -16.57 -10.20 -13.24
CA THR A 126 -16.59 -11.52 -12.58
C THR A 126 -15.19 -12.10 -12.49
N CYS A 127 -14.93 -12.74 -11.36
CA CYS A 127 -13.77 -13.56 -11.09
C CYS A 127 -14.26 -14.80 -10.35
N THR A 128 -13.89 -16.00 -10.81
CA THR A 128 -14.28 -17.24 -10.11
C THR A 128 -13.17 -17.63 -9.16
N PRO A 129 -13.33 -17.54 -7.83
CA PRO A 129 -12.26 -17.88 -6.89
C PRO A 129 -11.66 -19.26 -7.12
N ASN A 130 -10.38 -19.41 -6.82
CA ASN A 130 -9.65 -20.69 -6.86
C ASN A 130 -9.76 -21.43 -8.19
N SER A 131 -9.80 -20.72 -9.32
CA SER A 131 -10.08 -21.32 -10.62
C SER A 131 -9.10 -20.88 -11.69
N ASP A 132 -8.48 -21.88 -12.34
CA ASP A 132 -7.61 -21.66 -13.48
C ASP A 132 -8.40 -21.25 -14.74
N SER A 133 -9.75 -21.26 -14.70
CA SER A 133 -10.57 -20.62 -15.73
C SER A 133 -10.34 -19.10 -15.85
N ASN A 134 -9.76 -18.48 -14.81
CA ASN A 134 -9.36 -17.07 -14.85
C ASN A 134 -8.07 -16.84 -15.65
N ILE A 135 -7.32 -17.91 -15.97
CA ILE A 135 -6.13 -17.80 -16.83
C ILE A 135 -6.60 -17.58 -18.27
N VAL A 136 -6.47 -16.33 -18.73
CA VAL A 136 -6.88 -15.94 -20.08
C VAL A 136 -5.69 -15.57 -20.95
N ASP A 137 -5.77 -15.91 -22.24
CA ASP A 137 -4.81 -15.45 -23.24
C ASP A 137 -5.20 -14.05 -23.73
N PRO A 138 -4.42 -12.99 -23.43
CA PRO A 138 -4.72 -11.64 -23.85
C PRO A 138 -4.66 -11.44 -25.38
N ALA A 139 -4.07 -12.38 -26.14
CA ALA A 139 -4.13 -12.36 -27.61
C ALA A 139 -5.49 -12.84 -28.15
N GLN A 140 -6.23 -13.64 -27.36
CA GLN A 140 -7.51 -14.22 -27.76
C GLN A 140 -8.71 -13.49 -27.16
N THR A 141 -8.53 -12.83 -26.02
CA THR A 141 -9.59 -12.07 -25.36
C THR A 141 -9.07 -10.79 -24.73
N LYS A 142 -9.93 -9.77 -24.72
CA LYS A 142 -9.71 -8.55 -23.94
C LYS A 142 -10.37 -8.62 -22.56
N LYS A 143 -11.07 -9.70 -22.24
CA LYS A 143 -11.84 -9.87 -20.99
C LYS A 143 -11.05 -10.71 -19.99
N ALA A 144 -10.07 -10.10 -19.34
CA ALA A 144 -9.46 -10.68 -18.16
C ALA A 144 -10.25 -10.27 -16.91
N PRO A 145 -10.48 -11.18 -15.93
CA PRO A 145 -10.95 -10.82 -14.60
C PRO A 145 -10.02 -9.77 -13.97
N GLY A 146 -10.59 -8.87 -13.19
CA GLY A 146 -9.78 -7.94 -12.40
C GLY A 146 -9.00 -8.69 -11.30
N VAL A 147 -7.78 -8.24 -11.04
CA VAL A 147 -6.83 -8.90 -10.14
C VAL A 147 -6.25 -7.92 -9.12
N ALA A 148 -6.28 -8.31 -7.85
CA ALA A 148 -5.55 -7.67 -6.76
C ALA A 148 -4.31 -8.51 -6.39
N PHE A 149 -3.36 -7.91 -5.69
CA PHE A 149 -2.20 -8.60 -5.16
C PHE A 149 -2.20 -8.51 -3.64
N MET A 150 -2.22 -9.66 -2.97
CA MET A 150 -2.13 -9.74 -1.53
C MET A 150 -0.67 -9.82 -1.13
N GLU A 151 -0.27 -8.97 -0.19
CA GLU A 151 1.04 -8.98 0.44
C GLU A 151 0.89 -9.15 1.95
N LEU A 152 1.37 -10.26 2.49
CA LEU A 152 1.60 -10.39 3.92
C LEU A 152 2.97 -9.81 4.23
N GLN A 153 3.01 -8.51 4.52
CA GLN A 153 4.23 -7.75 4.77
C GLN A 153 4.69 -7.91 6.23
N PHE A 154 6.00 -8.10 6.41
CA PHE A 154 6.69 -8.13 7.70
C PHE A 154 7.54 -6.88 7.85
N TYR A 155 7.33 -6.17 8.94
CA TYR A 155 7.97 -4.91 9.25
C TYR A 155 9.03 -5.08 10.32
N SER A 156 10.23 -4.57 10.06
CA SER A 156 11.37 -4.66 10.97
C SER A 156 11.21 -3.72 12.18
N PRO A 157 11.88 -4.05 13.30
CA PRO A 157 11.99 -3.15 14.43
C PRO A 157 12.58 -1.79 14.04
N GLY A 158 12.06 -0.72 14.63
CA GLY A 158 12.57 0.62 14.40
C GLY A 158 11.74 1.71 15.07
N TRP A 159 12.29 2.92 15.11
CA TRP A 159 11.75 4.02 15.92
C TRP A 159 10.79 4.95 15.17
N VAL A 160 10.57 4.76 13.86
CA VAL A 160 9.58 5.53 13.09
C VAL A 160 8.38 4.64 12.78
N SER A 161 7.24 4.98 13.37
CA SER A 161 6.00 4.23 13.21
C SER A 161 5.49 4.20 11.76
N GLN A 162 4.81 3.12 11.38
CA GLN A 162 4.15 2.93 10.08
C GLN A 162 3.36 4.17 9.65
N PHE A 163 3.36 4.46 8.34
CA PHE A 163 2.76 5.65 7.70
C PHE A 163 3.49 6.98 7.97
N ALA A 164 4.44 7.01 8.90
CA ALA A 164 5.54 7.99 8.92
C ALA A 164 6.90 7.33 8.58
N GLY A 165 6.98 6.00 8.67
CA GLY A 165 8.09 5.12 8.32
C GLY A 165 7.55 3.70 8.08
N PHE A 166 8.36 2.68 8.43
CA PHE A 166 8.03 1.27 8.15
C PHE A 166 7.93 0.38 9.38
N SER A 167 8.22 0.88 10.58
CA SER A 167 8.28 0.05 11.78
C SER A 167 6.99 0.13 12.60
N CYS A 168 6.69 -0.91 13.37
CA CYS A 168 5.54 -0.94 14.27
C CYS A 168 5.92 -0.91 15.75
N ASP A 169 7.12 -1.39 16.08
CA ASP A 169 7.66 -1.39 17.44
C ASP A 169 9.18 -1.14 17.37
N PRO A 170 9.77 -0.46 18.36
CA PRO A 170 11.22 -0.20 18.39
C PRO A 170 12.09 -1.45 18.51
N THR A 171 11.52 -2.59 18.92
CA THR A 171 12.27 -3.80 19.28
C THR A 171 11.72 -5.10 18.69
N LYS A 172 10.49 -5.07 18.17
CA LYS A 172 9.79 -6.26 17.68
C LYS A 172 9.34 -6.10 16.24
N TRP A 173 9.31 -7.23 15.55
CA TRP A 173 8.66 -7.38 14.26
C TRP A 173 7.15 -7.43 14.43
N CYS A 174 6.44 -7.03 13.39
CA CYS A 174 5.02 -7.32 13.24
C CYS A 174 4.72 -7.62 11.76
N ALA A 175 3.49 -8.05 11.49
CA ALA A 175 3.04 -8.28 10.13
C ALA A 175 1.68 -7.63 9.86
N ALA A 176 1.46 -7.22 8.61
CA ALA A 176 0.18 -6.73 8.13
C ALA A 176 -0.23 -7.39 6.81
N LEU A 177 -1.52 -7.66 6.70
CA LEU A 177 -2.17 -8.04 5.46
C LEU A 177 -2.46 -6.79 4.64
N ASN A 178 -1.80 -6.68 3.49
CA ASN A 178 -2.02 -5.67 2.48
C ASN A 178 -2.69 -6.32 1.27
N ILE A 179 -3.68 -5.66 0.68
CA ILE A 179 -4.24 -6.08 -0.61
C ILE A 179 -4.32 -4.86 -1.51
N ASP A 180 -3.46 -4.87 -2.52
CA ASP A 180 -3.23 -3.78 -3.46
C ASP A 180 -4.01 -4.05 -4.74
N SER A 181 -4.62 -3.01 -5.28
CA SER A 181 -5.47 -3.10 -6.47
C SER A 181 -5.27 -1.87 -7.34
N LEU A 182 -5.19 -2.05 -8.64
CA LEU A 182 -4.92 -0.97 -9.58
C LEU A 182 -6.19 -0.56 -10.31
N SER A 183 -6.67 0.66 -10.09
CA SER A 183 -7.90 1.16 -10.70
C SER A 183 -7.65 1.81 -12.06
N GLU A 184 -7.32 0.96 -13.03
CA GLU A 184 -6.97 1.32 -14.41
C GLU A 184 -7.66 0.42 -15.45
N ASP A 185 -8.22 1.07 -16.47
CA ASP A 185 -8.65 0.43 -17.71
C ASP A 185 -7.59 0.73 -18.79
N PRO A 186 -6.68 -0.21 -19.09
CA PRO A 186 -5.66 0.00 -20.08
C PRO A 186 -6.22 0.00 -21.52
N ILE A 187 -7.40 -0.59 -21.75
CA ILE A 187 -8.02 -0.70 -23.08
C ILE A 187 -8.55 0.66 -23.53
N ASN A 188 -9.25 1.38 -22.65
CA ASN A 188 -9.75 2.72 -22.90
C ASN A 188 -8.77 3.82 -22.47
N GLY A 189 -7.72 3.48 -21.73
CA GLY A 189 -6.71 4.42 -21.26
C GLY A 189 -7.26 5.37 -20.19
N THR A 190 -8.11 4.84 -19.31
CA THR A 190 -8.76 5.61 -18.25
C THR A 190 -8.31 5.11 -16.88
N LEU A 191 -8.23 6.03 -15.92
CA LEU A 191 -7.97 5.74 -14.51
C LEU A 191 -9.21 6.07 -13.68
N MET A 192 -9.24 5.61 -12.43
CA MET A 192 -10.16 6.12 -11.42
C MET A 192 -10.22 7.64 -11.45
N ASN A 193 -11.38 8.25 -11.17
CA ASN A 193 -11.47 9.71 -11.15
C ASN A 193 -10.50 10.32 -10.11
N PRO A 194 -9.79 11.43 -10.43
CA PRO A 194 -8.82 12.03 -9.51
C PRO A 194 -9.40 12.50 -8.18
N SER A 195 -10.70 12.81 -8.14
CA SER A 195 -11.38 13.20 -6.89
C SER A 195 -11.44 12.06 -5.90
N CYS A 196 -11.59 10.83 -6.39
CA CYS A 196 -11.57 9.66 -5.56
C CYS A 196 -10.15 9.22 -5.18
N GLN A 197 -9.20 9.29 -6.12
CA GLN A 197 -7.78 8.98 -5.84
C GLN A 197 -7.22 9.78 -4.65
N ARG A 198 -7.64 11.03 -4.45
CA ARG A 198 -7.19 11.86 -3.31
C ARG A 198 -7.78 11.47 -1.95
N GLN A 199 -8.80 10.62 -1.92
CA GLN A 199 -9.52 10.24 -0.70
C GLN A 199 -9.18 8.83 -0.22
N VAL A 200 -8.60 8.00 -1.08
CA VAL A 200 -8.34 6.59 -0.79
C VAL A 200 -6.86 6.37 -0.49
N LEU A 201 -6.56 5.47 0.43
CA LEU A 201 -5.21 5.00 0.70
C LEU A 201 -4.60 4.42 -0.59
N GLY A 202 -3.43 4.91 -0.99
CA GLY A 202 -2.70 4.50 -2.21
C GLY A 202 -3.19 5.12 -3.53
N GLY A 203 -4.35 5.77 -3.53
CA GLY A 203 -4.83 6.54 -4.68
C GLY A 203 -5.31 5.69 -5.85
N VAL A 204 -4.53 5.66 -6.95
CA VAL A 204 -4.87 4.85 -8.13
C VAL A 204 -4.60 3.37 -7.90
N GLU A 205 -3.57 3.07 -7.12
CA GLU A 205 -3.25 1.76 -6.57
C GLU A 205 -3.77 1.74 -5.14
N TYR A 206 -5.05 1.39 -4.97
CA TYR A 206 -5.70 1.48 -3.67
C TYR A 206 -5.40 0.26 -2.81
N ILE A 207 -5.29 0.49 -1.50
CA ILE A 207 -4.73 -0.49 -0.57
C ILE A 207 -5.75 -0.80 0.54
N ASN A 208 -6.01 -2.09 0.77
CA ASN A 208 -6.55 -2.56 2.04
C ASN A 208 -5.37 -2.86 2.98
N PHE A 209 -5.43 -2.43 4.23
CA PHE A 209 -4.35 -2.62 5.21
C PHE A 209 -4.90 -3.06 6.56
N ALA A 210 -4.38 -4.16 7.11
CA ALA A 210 -4.67 -4.58 8.48
C ALA A 210 -3.50 -5.32 9.14
N TYR A 211 -3.08 -4.90 10.32
CA TYR A 211 -2.16 -5.71 11.14
C TYR A 211 -2.77 -7.06 11.50
N LEU A 212 -1.93 -8.09 11.59
CA LEU A 212 -2.35 -9.36 12.15
C LEU A 212 -2.58 -9.19 13.65
N THR A 213 -3.77 -9.59 14.09
CA THR A 213 -4.15 -9.53 15.50
C THR A 213 -4.38 -10.92 16.06
N LYS A 214 -4.23 -11.08 17.38
CA LYS A 214 -4.41 -12.34 18.09
C LYS A 214 -5.84 -12.85 18.04
N ASP A 215 -6.81 -11.96 17.84
CA ASP A 215 -8.24 -12.30 17.73
C ASP A 215 -8.79 -12.18 16.29
N GLY A 216 -7.95 -11.81 15.32
CA GLY A 216 -8.34 -11.63 13.92
C GLY A 216 -9.23 -10.43 13.63
N LYS A 217 -9.46 -9.54 14.60
CA LYS A 217 -10.19 -8.28 14.39
C LYS A 217 -9.25 -7.15 13.99
N PRO A 218 -9.56 -6.38 12.94
CA PRO A 218 -8.77 -5.20 12.59
C PRO A 218 -8.78 -4.12 13.70
N LEU A 219 -7.68 -3.37 13.82
CA LEU A 219 -7.57 -2.26 14.77
C LEU A 219 -8.52 -1.09 14.45
N GLY A 220 -8.87 -0.95 13.17
CA GLY A 220 -9.82 0.00 12.61
C GLY A 220 -10.23 -0.47 11.21
N PRO A 221 -11.03 0.31 10.46
CA PRO A 221 -11.44 -0.06 9.11
C PRO A 221 -10.23 -0.34 8.21
N PRO A 222 -10.10 -1.56 7.64
CA PRO A 222 -8.95 -1.91 6.82
C PRO A 222 -9.08 -1.46 5.36
N ASN A 223 -10.26 -0.99 4.95
CA ASN A 223 -10.53 -0.63 3.56
C ASN A 223 -9.92 0.72 3.14
N PRO A 224 -9.66 0.90 1.84
CA PRO A 224 -8.95 2.08 1.32
C PRO A 224 -9.64 3.43 1.57
N LEU A 225 -10.97 3.47 1.72
CA LEU A 225 -11.71 4.73 1.86
C LEU A 225 -11.82 5.21 3.32
N GLN A 226 -11.90 4.29 4.27
CA GLN A 226 -12.14 4.60 5.68
C GLN A 226 -10.90 4.38 6.55
N PHE A 227 -9.81 3.87 5.96
CA PHE A 227 -8.54 3.71 6.64
C PHE A 227 -8.10 5.03 7.29
N ASN A 228 -7.65 4.95 8.54
CA ASN A 228 -7.09 6.07 9.26
C ASN A 228 -5.72 5.67 9.85
N PRO A 229 -4.62 6.32 9.43
CA PRO A 229 -3.28 5.99 9.92
C PRO A 229 -3.14 6.04 11.46
N SER A 230 -3.87 6.94 12.13
CA SER A 230 -3.79 7.10 13.59
C SER A 230 -4.53 6.03 14.39
N THR A 231 -5.41 5.24 13.75
CA THR A 231 -6.19 4.19 14.44
C THR A 231 -6.02 2.83 13.78
N SER A 232 -6.22 2.75 12.48
CA SER A 232 -6.12 1.51 11.68
C SER A 232 -4.65 1.15 11.43
N GLY A 233 -3.80 2.17 11.26
CA GLY A 233 -2.37 2.06 11.02
C GLY A 233 -1.47 2.18 12.24
N TYR A 234 -2.04 2.27 13.45
CA TYR A 234 -1.27 2.43 14.68
C TYR A 234 -1.35 1.17 15.55
N PRO A 235 -0.32 0.30 15.54
CA PRO A 235 -0.33 -0.92 16.32
C PRO A 235 -0.21 -0.59 17.81
N LYS A 236 -1.09 -1.16 18.63
CA LYS A 236 -1.12 -0.89 20.08
C LYS A 236 -0.03 -1.70 20.78
N THR A 237 0.98 -1.03 21.33
CA THR A 237 2.00 -1.64 22.19
C THR A 237 1.61 -1.52 23.68
N ASN A 238 2.04 -2.47 24.52
CA ASN A 238 2.03 -2.40 26.00
C ASN A 238 0.77 -1.77 26.67
N GLY A 239 -0.43 -2.29 26.40
CA GLY A 239 -1.66 -1.87 27.10
C GLY A 239 -3.00 -2.26 26.49
N GLY A 240 -3.03 -2.86 25.28
CA GLY A 240 -4.25 -3.33 24.61
C GLY A 240 -3.91 -4.37 23.53
N ALA A 241 -3.55 -5.58 23.99
CA ALA A 241 -2.76 -6.61 23.30
C ALA A 241 -3.41 -7.34 22.11
N ASP A 242 -3.87 -6.60 21.09
CA ASP A 242 -4.48 -7.23 19.92
C ASP A 242 -3.46 -7.54 18.82
N THR A 243 -2.47 -6.68 18.52
CA THR A 243 -1.49 -6.94 17.45
C THR A 243 -0.49 -8.06 17.83
N LEU A 244 -0.19 -8.95 16.88
CA LEU A 244 0.90 -9.91 17.01
C LEU A 244 2.24 -9.20 16.83
N PHE A 245 3.13 -9.37 17.81
CA PHE A 245 4.53 -8.97 17.73
C PHE A 245 5.44 -10.18 17.89
N MET A 246 6.52 -10.21 17.13
CA MET A 246 7.52 -11.29 17.10
C MET A 246 8.89 -10.72 17.46
N ASN A 247 9.69 -11.48 18.19
CA ASN A 247 11.06 -11.11 18.50
C ASN A 247 11.99 -11.46 17.33
N PRO A 248 13.09 -10.71 17.17
CA PRO A 248 14.15 -11.11 16.27
C PRO A 248 14.66 -12.53 16.61
N GLY A 249 14.73 -13.41 15.61
CA GLY A 249 15.14 -14.81 15.77
C GLY A 249 14.03 -15.80 16.14
N ASP A 250 12.77 -15.38 16.28
CA ASP A 250 11.66 -16.30 16.52
C ASP A 250 11.45 -17.24 15.32
N ASN A 251 11.08 -18.50 15.58
CA ASN A 251 10.74 -19.46 14.52
C ASN A 251 9.23 -19.45 14.31
N VAL A 252 8.79 -19.14 13.09
CA VAL A 252 7.37 -18.98 12.79
C VAL A 252 6.94 -19.83 11.60
N SER A 253 5.69 -20.27 11.63
CA SER A 253 4.99 -20.75 10.43
C SER A 253 4.01 -19.69 9.93
N VAL A 254 4.03 -19.47 8.63
CA VAL A 254 3.12 -18.57 7.92
C VAL A 254 2.19 -19.42 7.09
N THR A 255 0.89 -19.30 7.31
CA THR A 255 -0.14 -19.99 6.52
C THR A 255 -0.98 -18.97 5.78
N LEU A 256 -1.05 -19.14 4.46
CA LEU A 256 -1.88 -18.40 3.53
C LEU A 256 -2.96 -19.35 3.03
N THR A 257 -4.23 -19.10 3.33
CA THR A 257 -5.29 -20.04 2.96
C THR A 257 -6.59 -19.36 2.62
N ASP A 258 -7.26 -19.86 1.59
CA ASP A 258 -8.65 -19.48 1.34
C ASP A 258 -9.62 -20.12 2.34
N THR A 259 -10.71 -19.42 2.64
CA THR A 259 -11.82 -19.92 3.47
C THR A 259 -13.16 -19.42 2.91
N PRO A 260 -14.31 -20.01 3.29
CA PRO A 260 -15.61 -19.51 2.86
C PRO A 260 -15.91 -18.05 3.25
N ALA A 261 -15.24 -17.51 4.28
CA ALA A 261 -15.45 -16.13 4.72
C ALA A 261 -14.60 -15.11 3.94
N GLY A 262 -13.53 -15.57 3.30
CA GLY A 262 -12.47 -14.78 2.68
C GLY A 262 -11.10 -15.39 2.94
N PHE A 263 -10.09 -14.82 2.30
CA PHE A 263 -8.71 -15.25 2.46
C PHE A 263 -8.16 -14.94 3.85
N THR A 264 -7.51 -15.93 4.47
CA THR A 264 -6.96 -15.83 5.82
C THR A 264 -5.45 -16.01 5.80
N THR A 265 -4.76 -15.11 6.51
CA THR A 265 -3.36 -15.25 6.86
C THR A 265 -3.23 -15.59 8.34
N VAL A 266 -2.32 -16.51 8.67
CA VAL A 266 -2.00 -16.91 10.04
C VAL A 266 -0.50 -16.95 10.21
N ILE A 267 0.00 -16.36 11.29
CA ILE A 267 1.37 -16.53 11.74
C ILE A 267 1.32 -17.19 13.11
N ALA A 268 1.89 -18.39 13.21
CA ALA A 268 2.09 -19.07 14.48
C ALA A 268 3.56 -19.00 14.86
N ASP A 269 3.85 -18.35 15.98
CA ASP A 269 5.20 -18.23 16.54
C ASP A 269 5.46 -19.43 17.45
N HIS A 270 6.35 -20.32 17.01
CA HIS A 270 6.70 -21.54 17.73
C HIS A 270 7.69 -21.30 18.87
N THR A 271 8.35 -20.15 18.91
CA THR A 271 9.23 -19.75 20.01
C THR A 271 8.43 -19.26 21.20
N THR A 272 7.45 -18.38 20.96
CA THR A 272 6.65 -17.78 22.04
C THR A 272 5.32 -18.49 22.31
N GLY A 273 4.81 -19.26 21.34
CA GLY A 273 3.49 -19.88 21.36
C GLY A 273 2.35 -18.92 20.99
N GLU A 274 2.66 -17.69 20.60
CA GLU A 274 1.68 -16.70 20.18
C GLU A 274 1.19 -16.96 18.75
N THR A 275 -0.01 -16.50 18.43
CA THR A 275 -0.57 -16.60 17.08
C THR A 275 -1.31 -15.33 16.74
N GLY A 276 -1.10 -14.84 15.52
CA GLY A 276 -1.83 -13.73 14.94
C GLY A 276 -2.46 -14.15 13.62
N LEU A 277 -3.59 -13.57 13.29
CA LEU A 277 -4.32 -13.86 12.07
C LEU A 277 -5.02 -12.62 11.54
N MET A 278 -5.40 -12.67 10.26
CA MET A 278 -6.31 -11.72 9.65
C MET A 278 -7.08 -12.40 8.52
N THR A 279 -8.38 -12.10 8.40
CA THR A 279 -9.20 -12.56 7.27
C THR A 279 -9.68 -11.37 6.47
N ALA A 280 -9.33 -11.33 5.18
CA ALA A 280 -9.73 -10.31 4.22
C ALA A 280 -11.19 -10.49 3.80
N SER A 281 -12.12 -10.17 4.72
CA SER A 281 -13.55 -10.37 4.54
C SER A 281 -14.34 -9.07 4.65
N ALA A 282 -15.50 -9.05 4.00
CA ALA A 282 -16.49 -7.99 4.16
C ALA A 282 -16.91 -7.81 5.64
N ALA A 283 -16.93 -8.89 6.43
CA ALA A 283 -17.26 -8.86 7.86
C ALA A 283 -16.18 -8.17 8.71
N ASN A 284 -14.91 -8.31 8.32
CA ASN A 284 -13.79 -7.55 8.90
C ASN A 284 -13.68 -6.13 8.31
N GLY A 285 -14.57 -5.73 7.40
CA GLY A 285 -14.60 -4.38 6.83
C GLY A 285 -13.61 -4.15 5.69
N PHE A 286 -13.07 -5.21 5.08
CA PHE A 286 -12.34 -5.13 3.81
C PHE A 286 -13.29 -4.74 2.67
N GLY A 287 -12.74 -4.08 1.65
CA GLY A 287 -13.54 -3.62 0.52
C GLY A 287 -12.71 -3.18 -0.67
N HIS A 288 -13.36 -3.06 -1.81
CA HIS A 288 -12.76 -2.58 -3.05
C HIS A 288 -13.46 -1.33 -3.57
N MET A 289 -12.73 -0.49 -4.29
CA MET A 289 -13.25 0.76 -4.81
C MET A 289 -13.95 0.54 -6.14
N LYS A 290 -15.18 1.02 -6.31
CA LYS A 290 -15.87 0.96 -7.61
C LYS A 290 -15.12 1.78 -8.64
N TYR A 291 -14.90 1.20 -9.81
CA TYR A 291 -14.31 1.91 -10.95
C TYR A 291 -15.27 2.94 -11.56
N LEU A 292 -15.08 4.21 -11.19
CA LEU A 292 -15.90 5.34 -11.64
C LEU A 292 -15.02 6.41 -12.30
N PRO A 293 -14.54 6.22 -13.55
CA PRO A 293 -13.56 7.11 -14.19
C PRO A 293 -14.12 8.51 -14.50
N SER A 294 -15.43 8.64 -14.70
CA SER A 294 -16.11 9.92 -14.98
C SER A 294 -16.86 10.53 -13.80
N GLY A 295 -16.76 9.92 -12.60
CA GLY A 295 -17.47 10.37 -11.40
C GLY A 295 -16.76 11.48 -10.63
N HIS A 296 -17.45 12.05 -9.64
CA HIS A 296 -16.87 13.00 -8.67
C HIS A 296 -16.91 12.48 -7.21
N SER A 297 -17.46 11.29 -6.98
CA SER A 297 -17.58 10.65 -5.68
C SER A 297 -16.76 9.36 -5.62
N CYS A 298 -16.24 9.03 -4.44
CA CYS A 298 -15.79 7.68 -4.15
C CYS A 298 -16.96 6.78 -3.76
N GLN A 299 -16.97 5.56 -4.28
CA GLN A 299 -17.86 4.51 -3.83
C GLN A 299 -17.05 3.24 -3.60
N MET A 300 -17.33 2.56 -2.51
CA MET A 300 -16.70 1.30 -2.13
C MET A 300 -17.78 0.26 -1.90
N GLU A 301 -17.45 -1.01 -2.16
CA GLU A 301 -18.24 -2.15 -1.71
C GLU A 301 -17.42 -2.97 -0.72
N ASN A 302 -18.05 -3.40 0.36
CA ASN A 302 -17.45 -4.40 1.23
C ASN A 302 -17.23 -5.67 0.43
N TYR A 303 -16.05 -6.25 0.55
CA TYR A 303 -15.61 -7.33 -0.33
C TYR A 303 -14.85 -8.38 0.48
N SER A 304 -15.16 -9.65 0.22
CA SER A 304 -14.37 -10.78 0.71
C SER A 304 -13.42 -11.20 -0.41
N PHE A 305 -12.13 -10.98 -0.18
CA PHE A 305 -11.09 -11.34 -1.14
C PHE A 305 -10.86 -12.84 -1.10
N HIS A 306 -10.71 -13.45 -2.28
CA HIS A 306 -10.36 -14.85 -2.42
C HIS A 306 -9.23 -15.00 -3.46
N PRO A 307 -8.37 -16.02 -3.32
CA PRO A 307 -7.33 -16.29 -4.31
C PRO A 307 -7.93 -16.51 -5.70
N MET A 308 -7.25 -16.01 -6.72
CA MET A 308 -7.75 -16.07 -8.09
C MET A 308 -7.63 -17.47 -8.69
N TYR A 309 -6.53 -18.18 -8.43
CA TYR A 309 -6.16 -19.39 -9.17
C TYR A 309 -6.21 -20.65 -8.31
N SER A 310 -6.42 -21.80 -8.94
CA SER A 310 -6.35 -23.11 -8.28
C SER A 310 -4.92 -23.59 -8.18
N THR A 311 -4.15 -23.37 -9.25
CA THR A 311 -2.75 -23.73 -9.38
C THR A 311 -1.85 -22.50 -9.49
N SER A 312 -0.53 -22.69 -9.56
CA SER A 312 0.44 -21.60 -9.74
C SER A 312 1.35 -21.89 -10.93
N SER A 313 1.49 -20.94 -11.86
CA SER A 313 2.33 -21.06 -13.05
C SER A 313 2.82 -19.67 -13.51
N PRO A 314 3.72 -19.58 -14.51
CA PRO A 314 4.06 -18.28 -15.10
C PRO A 314 2.86 -17.50 -15.66
N HIS A 315 1.71 -18.15 -15.89
CA HIS A 315 0.48 -17.51 -16.37
C HIS A 315 -0.42 -16.98 -15.24
N THR A 316 -0.09 -17.24 -13.98
CA THR A 316 -0.86 -16.78 -12.79
C THR A 316 -0.28 -15.53 -12.16
N ARG A 317 0.57 -14.81 -12.89
CA ARG A 317 1.25 -13.58 -12.43
C ARG A 317 0.31 -12.37 -12.49
N VAL A 318 0.48 -11.43 -11.55
CA VAL A 318 -0.22 -10.15 -11.55
C VAL A 318 0.56 -9.15 -12.41
N LEU A 319 0.06 -8.90 -13.62
CA LEU A 319 0.83 -8.20 -14.65
C LEU A 319 1.06 -6.70 -14.42
N TRP A 320 0.38 -6.09 -13.44
CA TRP A 320 0.58 -4.68 -13.11
C TRP A 320 1.52 -4.48 -11.90
N VAL A 321 1.87 -5.54 -11.18
CA VAL A 321 2.81 -5.50 -10.05
C VAL A 321 4.24 -5.75 -10.54
N GLN A 322 5.20 -5.02 -9.98
CA GLN A 322 6.62 -5.13 -10.35
C GLN A 322 7.21 -6.50 -9.93
N SER A 323 7.02 -6.92 -8.67
CA SER A 323 7.50 -8.21 -8.13
C SER A 323 6.99 -9.46 -8.85
N ALA A 324 5.83 -9.39 -9.49
CA ALA A 324 5.23 -10.50 -10.24
C ALA A 324 5.69 -10.57 -11.71
N ASN A 325 6.51 -9.64 -12.18
CA ASN A 325 6.87 -9.46 -13.59
C ASN A 325 8.36 -9.74 -13.88
N THR A 326 8.84 -10.92 -13.52
CA THR A 326 10.23 -11.35 -13.80
C THR A 326 10.48 -11.82 -15.24
N GLY A 327 9.49 -11.75 -16.13
CA GLY A 327 9.54 -12.33 -17.49
C GLY A 327 9.47 -11.32 -18.65
N PRO A 328 9.98 -11.68 -19.86
CA PRO A 328 9.99 -10.78 -21.03
C PRO A 328 8.60 -10.34 -21.52
N LEU A 329 7.52 -11.03 -21.10
CA LEU A 329 6.14 -10.67 -21.39
C LEU A 329 5.62 -9.49 -20.53
N GLY A 330 6.10 -9.33 -19.29
CA GLY A 330 5.70 -8.25 -18.39
C GLY A 330 6.24 -6.88 -18.82
N ARG A 331 7.52 -6.81 -19.20
CA ARG A 331 8.14 -5.57 -19.71
C ARG A 331 7.55 -5.09 -21.05
N ALA A 332 7.07 -5.99 -21.89
CA ALA A 332 6.55 -5.64 -23.21
C ALA A 332 5.19 -4.91 -23.18
N TYR A 333 4.41 -5.06 -22.10
CA TYR A 333 3.06 -4.49 -22.01
C TYR A 333 3.05 -3.04 -21.50
N LEU A 334 3.90 -2.72 -20.51
CA LEU A 334 4.07 -1.34 -20.03
C LEU A 334 4.78 -0.44 -21.05
N GLN A 335 5.82 -0.92 -21.74
CA GLN A 335 6.62 -0.07 -22.65
C GLN A 335 5.98 0.20 -24.02
N ARG A 336 5.09 -0.66 -24.54
CA ARG A 336 4.57 -0.47 -25.91
C ARG A 336 3.40 0.51 -26.05
N ARG A 337 2.72 0.92 -24.98
CA ARG A 337 1.55 1.84 -25.06
C ARG A 337 1.86 3.31 -24.83
N LEU A 338 2.99 3.67 -24.21
CA LEU A 338 3.32 5.07 -23.92
C LEU A 338 3.87 5.86 -25.14
N LEU A 339 4.27 5.19 -26.22
CA LEU A 339 4.91 5.83 -27.38
C LEU A 339 3.95 6.30 -28.50
N ARG A 340 2.67 6.51 -28.22
CA ARG A 340 1.71 7.07 -29.21
C ARG A 340 1.01 8.35 -28.75
N ARG A 341 1.76 9.36 -28.33
CA ARG A 341 1.29 10.76 -28.45
C ARG A 341 2.42 11.69 -28.88
N ASP A 342 2.41 12.00 -30.18
CA ASP A 342 3.09 13.17 -30.74
C ASP A 342 2.60 14.45 -30.05
N ARG A 343 3.48 15.14 -29.32
CA ARG A 343 3.53 16.62 -29.24
C ARG A 343 4.83 17.09 -28.56
N PRO A 344 5.52 18.09 -29.11
CA PRO A 344 6.78 18.59 -28.56
C PRO A 344 6.49 19.66 -27.51
N LEU A 345 7.06 19.56 -26.31
CA LEU A 345 7.13 20.71 -25.39
C LEU A 345 8.52 20.85 -24.78
N ARG A 346 8.90 22.13 -24.64
CA ARG A 346 10.25 22.69 -24.58
C ARG A 346 11.09 22.24 -23.39
N LEU A 347 12.40 22.12 -23.65
CA LEU A 347 13.49 22.04 -22.68
C LEU A 347 13.38 23.10 -21.58
N LEU A 348 13.47 22.65 -20.33
CA LEU A 348 14.19 23.36 -19.28
C LEU A 348 15.27 22.41 -18.77
N GLN A 349 16.53 22.83 -18.86
CA GLN A 349 17.69 22.05 -18.44
C GLN A 349 17.64 21.78 -16.94
N PRO A 350 17.93 20.54 -16.47
CA PRO A 350 18.15 20.28 -15.06
C PRO A 350 19.60 20.60 -14.67
N HIS A 351 19.77 21.41 -13.63
CA HIS A 351 21.04 21.51 -12.92
C HIS A 351 21.31 20.20 -12.17
N GLN A 352 22.53 19.72 -12.35
CA GLN A 352 23.10 18.48 -11.85
C GLN A 352 23.01 18.35 -10.32
N CYS A 353 22.68 17.15 -9.83
CA CYS A 353 23.10 16.67 -8.52
C CYS A 353 24.01 15.46 -8.72
N GLN A 354 25.32 15.71 -8.75
CA GLN A 354 26.35 14.71 -8.50
C GLN A 354 26.71 14.79 -7.03
N HIS A 355 26.59 13.69 -6.28
CA HIS A 355 27.41 13.47 -5.10
C HIS A 355 27.84 11.99 -5.01
N ARG A 356 29.12 11.82 -5.36
CA ARG A 356 30.06 10.68 -5.19
C ARG A 356 29.55 9.26 -5.15
#